data_AF-A0A7J5XFU6-F1
#
_entry.id   AF-A0A7J5XFU6-F1
#
_cell.length_a   1.000
_cell.length_b   1.000
_cell.length_c   1.000
_cell.angle_alpha   90.00
_cell.angle_beta   90.00
_cell.angle_gamma   90.00
#
_symmetry.space_group_name_H-M   'P 1'
#
loop_
_entity.id
_entity.type
_entity.pdbx_description
1 polymer ?
#
loop_
_entity_poly.entity_id
_entity_poly.type
_entity_poly.pdbx_seq_one_letter_code
_entity_poly.pdbx_strand_id
1 'polypeptide(L)'
;MISCPADVLLMSCSCPPHVLLMSCSCPAHVLLMSCSCPADVLLMSSSCPAHVLLMSCSCPPHVLLMSCSCPPHVLLMSCSCPPHVLLMSSSCPAHVLLMSCSCPAHVLLMSCSCPPHVLLMSCSCPAHVLLMSC
;
A
#
# COMPACT_ATOMS: atom_id res chain seq x y z
N MET A 1 -10.01 -5.93 -45.20
CA MET A 1 -11.10 -6.02 -44.21
C MET A 1 -11.40 -4.59 -43.83
N ILE A 2 -12.44 -4.00 -44.43
CA ILE A 2 -12.87 -2.64 -44.09
C ILE A 2 -13.60 -2.73 -42.77
N SER A 3 -13.02 -2.10 -41.77
CA SER A 3 -13.55 -2.02 -40.43
C SER A 3 -14.63 -0.96 -40.38
N CYS A 4 -15.58 -1.08 -39.46
CA CYS A 4 -16.67 -0.11 -39.34
C CYS A 4 -16.07 1.27 -39.01
N PRO A 5 -16.56 2.38 -39.61
CA PRO A 5 -16.07 3.72 -39.27
C PRO A 5 -16.24 4.06 -37.78
N ALA A 6 -17.18 3.39 -37.11
CA ALA A 6 -17.37 3.45 -35.67
C ALA A 6 -16.15 2.94 -34.87
N ASP A 7 -15.51 1.85 -35.29
CA ASP A 7 -14.36 1.25 -34.60
C ASP A 7 -13.13 2.16 -34.69
N VAL A 8 -12.92 2.76 -35.87
CA VAL A 8 -11.83 3.72 -36.12
C VAL A 8 -12.02 4.97 -35.25
N LEU A 9 -13.24 5.52 -35.19
CA LEU A 9 -13.56 6.67 -34.34
C LEU A 9 -13.37 6.34 -32.85
N LEU A 10 -13.80 5.16 -32.41
CA LEU A 10 -13.71 4.75 -31.00
C LEU A 10 -12.25 4.65 -30.54
N MET A 11 -11.37 4.07 -31.36
CA MET A 11 -9.93 4.02 -31.08
C MET A 11 -9.31 5.43 -31.09
N SER A 12 -9.62 6.23 -32.11
CA SER A 12 -9.12 7.62 -32.22
C SER A 12 -9.47 8.49 -31.01
N CYS A 13 -10.66 8.29 -30.43
CA CYS A 13 -11.12 9.04 -29.27
C CYS A 13 -10.64 8.46 -27.93
N SER A 14 -10.41 7.16 -27.82
CA SER A 14 -10.08 6.50 -26.54
C SER A 14 -8.59 6.44 -26.23
N CYS A 15 -7.73 6.38 -27.26
CA CYS A 15 -6.29 6.21 -27.07
C CYS A 15 -5.57 7.44 -26.51
N PRO A 16 -5.79 8.67 -27.02
CA PRO A 16 -5.15 9.86 -26.47
C PRO A 16 -5.42 10.09 -24.97
N PRO A 17 -6.67 10.01 -24.47
CA PRO A 17 -6.92 10.18 -23.04
C PRO A 17 -6.33 9.04 -22.21
N HIS A 18 -6.29 7.80 -22.70
CA HIS A 18 -5.64 6.69 -21.98
C HIS A 18 -4.13 6.90 -21.83
N VAL A 19 -3.45 7.33 -22.90
CA VAL A 19 -2.02 7.64 -22.87
C VAL A 19 -1.72 8.77 -21.90
N LEU A 20 -2.51 9.85 -21.94
CA LEU A 20 -2.38 10.97 -20.99
C LEU A 20 -2.61 10.54 -19.55
N LEU A 21 -3.66 9.74 -19.29
CA LEU A 21 -3.98 9.28 -17.95
C LEU A 21 -2.84 8.44 -17.37
N MET A 22 -2.29 7.49 -18.12
CA MET A 22 -1.12 6.70 -17.71
C MET A 22 0.13 7.56 -17.49
N SER A 23 0.36 8.54 -18.38
CA SER A 23 1.52 9.44 -18.29
C SER A 23 1.49 10.32 -17.03
N CYS A 24 0.29 10.68 -16.56
CA CYS A 24 0.12 11.47 -15.34
C CYS A 24 0.01 10.61 -14.08
N SER A 25 -0.68 9.47 -14.15
CA SER A 25 -0.98 8.64 -12.99
C SER A 25 0.24 7.86 -12.50
N CYS A 26 1.06 7.30 -13.41
CA CYS A 26 2.21 6.50 -13.03
C CYS A 26 3.24 7.29 -12.20
N PRO A 27 3.71 8.49 -12.62
CA PRO A 27 4.64 9.28 -11.82
C PRO A 27 4.05 9.73 -10.49
N ALA A 28 2.77 10.12 -10.49
CA ALA A 28 2.08 10.51 -9.26
C ALA A 28 2.00 9.35 -8.26
N HIS A 29 1.68 8.14 -8.73
CA HIS A 29 1.61 6.95 -7.88
C HIS A 29 2.99 6.56 -7.33
N VAL A 30 4.02 6.64 -8.17
CA VAL A 30 5.41 6.40 -7.75
C VAL A 30 5.82 7.39 -6.66
N LEU A 31 5.58 8.69 -6.86
CA LEU A 31 5.91 9.71 -5.87
C LEU A 31 5.15 9.50 -4.55
N LEU A 32 3.86 9.18 -4.62
CA LEU A 32 3.04 8.97 -3.44
C LEU A 32 3.59 7.80 -2.61
N MET A 33 3.89 6.66 -3.25
CA MET A 33 4.51 5.51 -2.60
C MET A 33 5.90 5.85 -2.05
N SER A 34 6.74 6.54 -2.82
CA SER A 34 8.07 6.95 -2.34
C SER A 34 8.03 7.83 -1.10
N CYS A 35 6.96 8.60 -0.89
CA CYS A 35 6.77 9.45 0.28
C CYS A 35 6.06 8.75 1.44
N SER A 36 4.99 7.98 1.19
CA SER A 36 4.16 7.39 2.24
C SER A 36 4.86 6.22 2.93
N CYS A 37 5.52 5.36 2.17
CA CYS A 37 6.09 4.12 2.67
C CYS A 37 7.17 4.34 3.75
N PRO A 38 8.17 5.23 3.58
CA PRO A 38 9.12 5.51 4.64
C PRO A 38 8.45 6.20 5.85
N ALA A 39 7.44 7.04 5.64
CA ALA A 39 6.70 7.66 6.74
C ALA A 39 5.94 6.61 7.58
N ASP A 40 5.26 5.67 6.92
CA ASP A 40 4.52 4.58 7.58
C ASP A 40 5.47 3.65 8.35
N VAL A 41 6.62 3.32 7.78
CA VAL A 41 7.67 2.53 8.45
C VAL A 41 8.19 3.25 9.70
N LEU A 42 8.44 4.56 9.63
CA LEU A 42 8.88 5.36 10.77
C LEU A 42 7.80 5.47 11.86
N LEU A 43 6.53 5.61 11.47
CA LEU A 43 5.40 5.64 12.39
C LEU A 43 5.23 4.32 13.14
N MET A 44 5.29 3.20 12.43
CA MET A 44 5.20 1.86 13.01
C MET A 44 6.37 1.56 13.95
N SER A 45 7.60 1.86 13.52
CA SER A 45 8.81 1.61 14.31
C SER A 45 8.87 2.45 15.59
N SER A 46 8.27 3.64 15.62
CA SER A 46 8.20 4.49 16.81
C SER A 46 7.01 4.16 17.72
N SER A 47 5.83 3.88 17.16
CA SER A 47 4.60 3.64 17.93
C SER A 47 4.54 2.27 18.58
N CYS A 48 5.02 1.21 17.92
CA CYS A 48 4.93 -0.15 18.45
C CYS A 48 5.71 -0.34 19.77
N PRO A 49 6.98 0.08 19.90
CA PRO A 49 7.71 -0.02 21.17
C PRO A 49 7.06 0.80 22.28
N ALA A 50 6.59 2.01 21.96
CA ALA A 50 5.90 2.86 22.92
C ALA A 50 4.62 2.19 23.45
N HIS A 51 3.82 1.58 22.57
CA HIS A 51 2.59 0.90 22.96
C HIS A 51 2.85 -0.36 23.80
N VAL A 52 3.88 -1.15 23.42
CA VAL A 52 4.34 -2.31 24.19
C VAL A 52 4.81 -1.91 25.60
N LEU A 53 5.59 -0.84 25.71
CA LEU A 53 6.03 -0.31 27.01
C LEU A 53 4.86 0.17 27.85
N LEU A 54 3.92 0.90 27.26
CA LEU A 54 2.75 1.43 27.97
C LEU A 54 1.90 0.30 28.56
N MET A 55 1.62 -0.75 27.78
CA MET A 55 0.92 -1.94 28.26
C MET A 55 1.72 -2.67 29.34
N SER A 56 3.02 -2.84 29.14
CA SER A 56 3.88 -3.53 30.13
C SER A 56 3.95 -2.77 31.46
N CYS A 57 3.89 -1.43 31.44
CA CYS A 57 3.89 -0.60 32.64
C CYS A 57 2.51 -0.43 33.28
N SER A 58 1.42 -0.42 32.52
CA SER A 58 0.06 -0.18 33.03
C SER A 58 -0.57 -1.43 33.65
N CYS A 59 -0.27 -2.61 33.11
CA CYS A 59 -0.93 -3.86 33.51
C CYS A 59 -0.58 -4.30 34.94
N PRO A 60 0.71 -4.33 35.38
CA PRO A 60 1.07 -4.73 36.75
C PRO A 60 0.45 -3.87 37.87
N PRO A 61 0.50 -2.51 37.83
CA PRO A 61 -0.09 -1.69 38.87
C PRO A 61 -1.63 -1.75 38.85
N HIS A 62 -2.27 -1.88 37.68
CA HIS A 62 -3.73 -2.06 37.61
C HIS A 62 -4.19 -3.41 38.19
N VAL A 63 -3.44 -4.48 37.91
CA VAL A 63 -3.66 -5.81 38.50
C VAL A 63 -3.55 -5.76 40.02
N LEU A 64 -2.54 -5.07 40.57
CA LEU A 64 -2.38 -4.88 42.02
C LEU A 64 -3.54 -4.06 42.63
N LEU A 65 -3.95 -2.95 42.01
CA LEU A 65 -5.06 -2.11 42.50
C LEU A 65 -6.40 -2.85 42.50
N MET A 66 -6.68 -3.63 41.45
CA MET A 66 -7.94 -4.39 41.30
C MET A 66 -7.95 -5.68 42.11
N SER A 67 -6.79 -6.23 42.47
CA SER A 67 -6.71 -7.42 43.34
C SER A 67 -7.30 -7.20 44.73
N CYS A 68 -7.37 -5.94 45.18
CA CYS A 68 -8.02 -5.57 46.44
C CYS A 68 -9.55 -5.41 46.34
N SER A 69 -10.13 -5.33 45.13
CA SER A 69 -11.54 -4.97 44.92
C SER A 69 -12.36 -5.97 44.09
N CYS A 70 -11.78 -6.69 43.12
CA CYS A 70 -12.51 -7.52 42.15
C CYS A 70 -11.65 -8.68 41.54
N PRO A 71 -11.68 -9.91 42.10
CA PRO A 71 -10.91 -11.05 41.60
C PRO A 71 -11.11 -11.45 40.12
N PRO A 72 -12.34 -11.43 39.53
CA PRO A 72 -12.53 -11.93 38.16
C PRO A 72 -11.97 -10.98 37.10
N HIS A 73 -11.97 -9.66 37.34
CA HIS A 73 -11.38 -8.69 36.42
C HIS A 73 -9.85 -8.81 36.37
N VAL A 74 -9.24 -9.17 37.49
CA VAL A 74 -7.80 -9.42 37.58
C VAL A 74 -7.39 -10.60 36.71
N LEU A 75 -8.10 -11.73 36.79
CA LEU A 75 -7.84 -12.89 35.94
C LEU A 75 -7.95 -12.54 34.45
N LEU A 76 -8.96 -11.78 34.07
CA LEU A 76 -9.18 -11.37 32.68
C LEU A 76 -8.03 -10.50 32.13
N MET A 77 -7.58 -9.50 32.89
CA MET A 77 -6.42 -8.66 32.53
C MET A 77 -5.12 -9.47 32.50
N SER A 78 -4.90 -10.33 33.49
CA SER A 78 -3.71 -11.17 33.59
C SER A 78 -3.58 -12.13 32.40
N CYS A 79 -4.71 -12.62 31.88
CA CYS A 79 -4.75 -13.50 30.72
C CYS A 79 -4.67 -12.75 29.38
N SER A 80 -5.18 -11.52 29.27
CA SER A 80 -5.26 -10.79 27.99
C SER A 80 -4.02 -9.97 27.65
N CYS A 81 -3.32 -9.43 28.66
CA CYS A 81 -2.21 -8.50 28.45
C CYS A 81 -0.94 -9.17 27.90
N PRO A 82 -0.47 -10.31 28.45
CA PRO A 82 0.71 -11.01 27.92
C PRO A 82 0.58 -11.45 26.46
N PRO A 83 -0.52 -12.10 26.01
CA PRO A 83 -0.64 -12.47 24.61
C PRO A 83 -0.76 -11.26 23.69
N HIS A 84 -1.40 -10.17 24.11
CA HIS A 84 -1.43 -8.92 23.31
C HIS A 84 -0.04 -8.31 23.11
N VAL A 85 0.76 -8.24 24.18
CA VAL A 85 2.15 -7.74 24.09
C VAL A 85 2.99 -8.61 23.16
N LEU A 86 2.87 -9.94 23.27
CA LEU A 86 3.56 -10.88 22.38
C LEU A 86 3.12 -10.72 20.91
N LEU A 87 1.82 -10.55 20.66
CA LEU A 87 1.29 -10.36 19.31
C LEU A 87 1.81 -9.06 18.69
N MET A 88 1.82 -7.95 19.43
CA MET A 88 2.35 -6.67 18.96
C MET A 88 3.86 -6.74 18.70
N SER A 89 4.61 -7.37 19.61
CA SER A 89 6.07 -7.51 19.48
C SER A 89 6.50 -8.35 18.28
N SER A 90 5.68 -9.31 17.85
CA SER A 90 5.95 -10.19 16.70
C SER A 90 5.42 -9.63 15.38
N SER A 91 4.24 -9.00 15.39
CA SER A 91 3.59 -8.48 14.18
C SER A 91 4.21 -7.18 13.68
N CYS A 92 4.60 -6.26 14.56
CA CYS A 92 5.15 -4.96 14.15
C CYS A 92 6.45 -5.08 13.32
N PRO A 93 7.47 -5.85 13.75
CA PRO A 93 8.69 -6.01 12.95
C PRO A 93 8.42 -6.69 11.61
N ALA A 94 7.54 -7.70 11.58
CA ALA A 94 7.17 -8.39 10.35
C ALA A 94 6.50 -7.44 9.35
N HIS A 95 5.59 -6.59 9.82
CA HIS A 95 4.89 -5.62 8.98
C HIS A 95 5.83 -4.52 8.46
N VAL A 96 6.75 -4.03 9.30
CA VAL A 96 7.79 -3.07 8.91
C VAL A 96 8.70 -3.65 7.81
N LEU A 97 9.14 -4.90 7.97
CA LEU A 97 9.95 -5.58 6.97
C LEU A 97 9.19 -5.78 5.65
N LEU A 98 7.91 -6.17 5.73
CA LEU A 98 7.05 -6.35 4.57
C LEU A 98 6.95 -5.05 3.75
N MET A 99 6.64 -3.93 4.42
CA MET A 99 6.55 -2.62 3.78
C MET A 99 7.90 -2.16 3.21
N SER A 100 8.98 -2.38 3.95
CA SER A 100 10.34 -2.01 3.52
C SER A 100 10.78 -2.76 2.26
N CYS A 101 10.28 -3.98 2.04
CA CYS A 101 10.60 -4.78 0.85
C CYS A 101 9.60 -4.55 -0.30
N SER A 102 8.31 -4.46 -0.01
CA SER A 102 7.25 -4.40 -1.02
C SER A 102 7.22 -3.04 -1.73
N CYS A 103 7.44 -1.96 -0.99
CA CYS A 103 7.26 -0.61 -1.51
C CYS A 103 8.32 -0.25 -2.58
N PRO A 104 9.64 -0.47 -2.34
CA PRO A 104 10.64 -0.28 -3.38
C PRO A 104 10.42 -1.17 -4.61
N ALA A 105 10.00 -2.42 -4.39
CA ALA A 105 9.71 -3.33 -5.50
C ALA A 105 8.54 -2.84 -6.36
N HIS A 106 7.48 -2.32 -5.74
CA HIS A 106 6.32 -1.77 -6.45
C HIS A 106 6.68 -0.49 -7.22
N VAL A 107 7.47 0.40 -6.60
CA VAL A 107 7.98 1.61 -7.24
C VAL A 107 8.84 1.28 -8.46
N LEU A 108 9.74 0.31 -8.35
CA LEU A 108 10.57 -0.15 -9.46
C LEU A 108 9.73 -0.76 -10.58
N LEU A 109 8.75 -1.61 -10.25
CA LEU A 109 7.84 -2.21 -11.23
C LEU A 109 7.09 -1.15 -12.03
N MET A 110 6.50 -0.15 -11.36
CA MET A 110 5.77 0.93 -12.02
C MET A 110 6.69 1.79 -12.88
N SER A 111 7.87 2.12 -12.36
CA SER A 111 8.87 2.92 -13.08
C SER A 111 9.38 2.23 -14.36
N CYS A 112 9.50 0.90 -14.33
CA CYS A 112 9.95 0.11 -15.47
C CYS A 112 8.83 -0.23 -16.47
N SER A 113 7.59 -0.41 -16.01
CA SER A 113 6.48 -0.89 -16.85
C SER A 113 5.67 0.23 -17.52
N CYS A 114 5.52 1.38 -16.87
CA CYS A 114 4.72 2.47 -17.42
C CYS A 114 5.30 3.10 -18.70
N PRO A 115 6.61 3.45 -18.78
CA PRO A 115 7.17 4.05 -19.99
C PRO A 115 7.01 3.19 -21.27
N PRO A 116 7.35 1.89 -21.28
CA PRO A 116 7.18 1.07 -22.47
C PRO A 116 5.69 0.88 -22.83
N HIS A 117 4.77 0.81 -21.87
CA HIS A 117 3.33 0.77 -22.16
C HIS A 117 2.82 2.05 -22.83
N VAL A 118 3.23 3.21 -22.31
CA VAL A 118 2.88 4.51 -22.90
C VAL A 118 3.42 4.62 -24.32
N LEU A 119 4.66 4.20 -24.56
CA LEU A 119 5.26 4.18 -25.90
C LEU A 119 4.55 3.21 -26.85
N LEU A 120 4.24 1.99 -26.40
CA LEU A 120 3.53 0.99 -27.21
C LEU A 120 2.15 1.50 -27.64
N MET A 121 1.37 2.08 -26.73
CA MET A 121 0.07 2.67 -27.06
C MET A 121 0.22 3.86 -28.02
N SER A 122 1.20 4.73 -27.78
CA SER A 122 1.45 5.90 -28.64
C SER A 122 1.82 5.51 -30.07
N CYS A 123 2.51 4.39 -30.28
CA CYS A 123 2.92 3.91 -31.60
C CYS A 123 1.85 3.01 -32.28
N SER A 124 1.17 2.14 -31.51
CA SER A 124 0.24 1.15 -32.05
C SER A 124 -1.12 1.74 -32.41
N CYS A 125 -1.61 2.73 -31.66
CA CYS A 125 -2.92 3.32 -31.90
C CYS A 125 -2.98 4.06 -33.26
N PRO A 126 -2.03 4.94 -33.63
CA PRO A 126 -2.01 5.56 -34.96
C PRO A 126 -1.83 4.54 -36.08
N ALA A 127 -0.96 3.53 -35.89
CA ALA A 127 -0.71 2.50 -36.89
C ALA A 127 -1.96 1.64 -37.17
N HIS A 128 -2.71 1.27 -36.13
CA HIS A 128 -3.98 0.56 -36.29
C HIS A 128 -5.05 1.44 -36.93
N VAL A 129 -5.16 2.72 -36.55
CA VAL A 129 -6.10 3.65 -37.20
C VAL A 129 -5.82 3.75 -38.70
N LEU A 130 -4.55 3.89 -39.08
CA LEU A 130 -4.13 3.94 -40.49
C LEU A 130 -4.46 2.65 -41.25
N LEU A 131 -4.14 1.48 -40.68
CA LEU A 131 -4.42 0.17 -41.29
C LEU A 131 -5.92 -0.10 -41.52
N MET A 132 -6.77 0.41 -40.63
CA MET A 132 -8.24 0.23 -40.71
C MET A 132 -8.90 1.25 -41.64
N SER A 133 -8.18 2.33 -41.99
CA SER A 133 -8.64 3.40 -42.88
C SER A 133 -8.26 3.21 -44.36
N CYS A 134 -7.38 2.25 -44.66
CA CYS A 134 -6.96 1.83 -46.01
C CYS A 134 -7.83 0.68 -46.54
#